data_AF-A0A7S3U8Y1-F1
#
_entry.id   AF-A0A7S3U8Y1-F1
#
_cell.length_a   1.000
_cell.length_b   1.000
_cell.length_c   1.000
_cell.angle_alpha   90.00
_cell.angle_beta   90.00
_cell.angle_gamma   90.00
#
_symmetry.space_group_name_H-M   'P 1'
#
loop_
_entity.id
_entity.type
_entity.pdbx_description
1 polymer ?
#
loop_
_entity_poly.entity_id
_entity_poly.type
_entity_poly.pdbx_seq_one_letter_code
_entity_poly.pdbx_strand_id
1 'polypeptide(L)'
;GDHSLESILHLEDVQGIADAMAAEISIHGAALWGLLLKVPQTSARLGGGTGFLRDCVGLAYAVPLSLEGCQGFVAAYFQRETAVDADPRSLAMLCALVVNCGLTPGSVPGLASELAMLHPATA
;
A
#
# COMPACT_ATOMS: atom_id res chain seq x y z
N GLY A 1 -6.24 -49.08 -17.90
CA GLY A 1 -5.13 -48.15 -17.71
C GLY A 1 -5.44 -46.92 -18.52
N ASP A 2 -5.18 -45.75 -17.93
CA ASP A 2 -5.20 -44.43 -18.56
C ASP A 2 -6.53 -43.92 -19.15
N HIS A 3 -7.30 -43.25 -18.29
CA HIS A 3 -7.84 -41.95 -18.68
C HIS A 3 -7.31 -40.92 -17.69
N SER A 4 -6.31 -40.18 -18.17
CA SER A 4 -5.66 -39.08 -17.48
C SER A 4 -6.68 -38.08 -16.95
N LEU A 5 -6.41 -37.67 -15.71
CA LEU A 5 -6.98 -36.52 -15.02
C LEU A 5 -6.64 -35.20 -15.76
N GLU A 6 -7.27 -34.93 -16.89
CA GLU A 6 -7.34 -33.55 -17.40
C GLU A 6 -8.54 -32.86 -16.77
N SER A 7 -8.30 -32.35 -15.56
CA SER A 7 -9.15 -31.36 -14.91
C SER A 7 -9.15 -30.10 -15.77
N ILE A 8 -10.10 -30.01 -16.71
CA ILE A 8 -10.41 -28.79 -17.44
C ILE A 8 -11.01 -27.82 -16.43
N LEU A 9 -10.14 -27.07 -15.75
CA LEU A 9 -10.52 -25.90 -14.94
C LEU A 9 -11.13 -24.89 -15.91
N HIS A 10 -12.45 -24.69 -15.83
CA HIS A 10 -13.12 -23.70 -16.65
C HIS A 10 -12.81 -22.31 -16.11
N LEU A 11 -12.71 -21.32 -17.00
CA LEU A 11 -12.40 -19.92 -16.64
C LEU A 11 -13.36 -19.38 -15.56
N GLU A 12 -14.60 -19.86 -15.56
CA GLU A 12 -15.64 -19.54 -14.58
C GLU A 12 -15.30 -20.03 -13.17
N ASP A 13 -14.66 -21.21 -13.04
CA ASP A 13 -14.21 -21.73 -11.75
C ASP A 13 -13.07 -20.88 -11.18
N VAL A 14 -12.16 -20.43 -12.05
CA VAL A 14 -11.05 -19.54 -11.66
C VAL A 14 -11.58 -18.18 -11.21
N GLN A 15 -12.57 -17.64 -11.91
CA GLN A 15 -13.24 -16.39 -11.54
C GLN A 15 -13.95 -16.53 -10.19
N GLY A 16 -14.70 -17.62 -9.97
CA GLY A 16 -15.41 -17.87 -8.72
C GLY A 16 -14.46 -18.03 -7.52
N ILE A 17 -13.32 -18.69 -7.71
CA ILE A 17 -12.27 -18.78 -6.69
C ILE A 17 -11.66 -17.40 -6.41
N ALA A 18 -11.36 -16.61 -7.46
CA ALA A 18 -10.81 -15.26 -7.30
C ALA A 18 -11.77 -14.34 -6.54
N ASP A 19 -13.07 -14.40 -6.83
CA ASP A 19 -14.09 -13.60 -6.15
C ASP A 19 -14.27 -14.03 -4.69
N ALA A 20 -14.24 -15.35 -4.40
CA ALA A 20 -14.28 -15.86 -3.04
C ALA A 20 -13.05 -15.43 -2.23
N MET A 21 -11.86 -15.52 -2.84
CA MET A 21 -10.63 -15.03 -2.22
C MET A 21 -10.66 -13.51 -2.00
N ALA A 22 -11.14 -12.73 -2.97
CA ALA A 22 -11.30 -11.29 -2.84
C ALA A 22 -12.27 -10.92 -1.70
N ALA A 23 -13.36 -11.67 -1.53
CA ALA A 23 -14.30 -11.48 -0.44
C ALA A 23 -13.66 -11.78 0.93
N GLU A 24 -12.91 -12.88 1.05
CA GLU A 24 -12.22 -13.24 2.30
C GLU A 24 -11.12 -12.24 2.66
N ILE A 25 -10.34 -11.82 1.65
CA ILE A 25 -9.36 -10.74 1.76
C ILE A 25 -10.03 -9.44 2.20
N SER A 26 -11.21 -9.12 1.66
CA SER A 26 -11.96 -7.91 2.03
C SER A 26 -12.43 -7.95 3.49
N ILE A 27 -12.79 -9.12 4.03
CA ILE A 27 -13.23 -9.28 5.42
C ILE A 27 -12.08 -9.01 6.39
N HIS A 28 -10.88 -9.51 6.08
CA HIS A 28 -9.73 -9.39 6.98
C HIS A 28 -8.81 -8.20 6.67
N GLY A 29 -8.95 -7.59 5.50
CA GLY A 29 -8.10 -6.50 5.02
C GLY A 29 -8.11 -5.29 5.94
N ALA A 30 -9.28 -4.88 6.42
CA ALA A 30 -9.39 -3.76 7.36
C ALA A 30 -8.67 -4.03 8.69
N ALA A 31 -8.76 -5.26 9.21
CA ALA A 31 -8.07 -5.66 10.43
C ALA A 31 -6.55 -5.71 10.23
N LEU A 32 -6.09 -6.23 9.09
CA LEU A 32 -4.67 -6.25 8.72
C LEU A 32 -4.10 -4.84 8.64
N TRP A 33 -4.78 -3.93 7.94
CA TRP A 33 -4.37 -2.53 7.87
C TRP A 33 -4.37 -1.85 9.24
N GLY A 34 -5.35 -2.17 10.10
CA GLY A 34 -5.39 -1.71 11.49
C GLY A 34 -4.18 -2.17 12.33
N LEU A 35 -3.61 -3.35 12.04
CA LEU A 35 -2.37 -3.82 12.67
C LEU A 35 -1.15 -3.12 12.09
N LEU A 36 -1.07 -2.96 10.77
CA LEU A 36 0.05 -2.31 10.08
C LEU A 36 0.19 -0.84 10.48
N LEU A 37 -0.92 -0.14 10.74
CA LEU A 37 -0.91 1.24 11.25
C LEU A 37 -0.24 1.39 12.62
N LYS A 38 -0.14 0.31 13.40
CA LYS A 38 0.54 0.30 14.71
C LYS A 38 2.05 0.13 14.57
N VAL A 39 2.53 -0.39 13.43
CA VAL A 39 3.96 -0.55 13.17
C VAL A 39 4.58 0.84 13.03
N PRO A 40 5.69 1.15 13.71
CA PRO A 40 6.39 2.42 13.54
C PRO A 40 7.02 2.51 12.15
N GLN A 41 6.30 3.17 11.23
CA GLN A 41 6.53 3.09 9.78
C GLN A 41 7.92 3.60 9.35
N THR A 42 8.57 4.45 10.14
CA THR A 42 9.90 5.02 9.85
C THR A 42 11.04 4.22 10.49
N SER A 43 10.77 3.38 11.49
CA SER A 43 11.81 2.70 12.25
C SER A 43 12.13 1.32 11.69
N ALA A 44 13.17 1.21 10.87
CA ALA A 44 13.66 -0.07 10.35
C ALA A 44 13.98 -1.10 11.46
N ARG A 45 14.41 -0.63 12.65
CA ARG A 45 14.69 -1.49 13.80
C ARG A 45 13.45 -2.12 14.43
N LEU A 46 12.29 -1.50 14.24
CA LEU A 46 11.01 -1.91 14.84
C LEU A 46 10.04 -2.45 13.77
N GLY A 47 10.57 -2.89 12.62
CA GLY A 47 9.78 -3.49 11.54
C GLY A 47 9.19 -2.50 10.54
N GLY A 48 9.55 -1.21 10.63
CA GLY A 48 9.20 -0.18 9.64
C GLY A 48 10.29 0.03 8.57
N GLY A 49 10.37 1.26 8.05
CA GLY A 49 11.30 1.70 7.02
C GLY A 49 10.83 1.41 5.59
N THR A 50 11.72 1.65 4.62
CA THR A 50 11.38 1.52 3.19
C THR A 50 10.96 0.11 2.78
N GLY A 51 11.52 -0.93 3.42
CA GLY A 51 11.10 -2.33 3.19
C GLY A 51 9.64 -2.55 3.57
N PHE A 52 9.25 -2.08 4.75
CA PHE A 52 7.87 -2.11 5.21
C PHE A 52 6.93 -1.33 4.28
N LEU A 53 7.33 -0.13 3.83
CA LEU A 53 6.55 0.64 2.87
C LEU A 53 6.36 -0.11 1.55
N ARG A 54 7.41 -0.75 1.03
CA ARG A 54 7.33 -1.57 -0.18
C ARG A 54 6.36 -2.73 -0.01
N ASP A 55 6.41 -3.41 1.13
CA ASP A 55 5.51 -4.53 1.42
C ASP A 55 4.05 -4.03 1.54
N CYS A 56 3.85 -2.84 2.13
CA CYS A 56 2.55 -2.16 2.15
C CYS A 56 2.05 -1.77 0.75
N VAL A 57 2.93 -1.33 -0.15
CA VAL A 57 2.56 -1.03 -1.56
C VAL A 57 2.05 -2.30 -2.25
N GLY A 58 2.79 -3.41 -2.10
CA GLY A 58 2.39 -4.70 -2.67
C GLY A 58 1.07 -5.19 -2.08
N LEU A 59 0.90 -5.03 -0.75
CA LEU A 59 -0.34 -5.37 -0.09
C LEU A 59 -1.51 -4.51 -0.60
N ALA A 60 -1.33 -3.19 -0.74
CA ALA A 60 -2.40 -2.29 -1.19
C ALA A 60 -2.88 -2.59 -2.62
N TYR A 61 -2.04 -3.20 -3.45
CA TYR A 61 -2.46 -3.68 -4.77
C TYR A 61 -3.45 -4.86 -4.67
N ALA A 62 -3.22 -5.78 -3.73
CA ALA A 62 -4.07 -6.97 -3.54
C ALA A 62 -5.24 -6.72 -2.56
N VAL A 63 -5.04 -5.82 -1.60
CA VAL A 63 -5.93 -5.53 -0.47
C VAL A 63 -6.00 -4.01 -0.31
N PRO A 64 -6.83 -3.33 -1.11
CA PRO A 64 -6.90 -1.87 -1.11
C PRO A 64 -7.28 -1.33 0.27
N LEU A 65 -6.62 -0.24 0.71
CA LEU A 65 -7.17 0.56 1.80
C LEU A 65 -8.36 1.38 1.31
N SER A 66 -9.23 1.76 2.24
CA SER A 66 -10.11 2.91 2.02
C SER A 66 -9.28 4.18 1.79
N LEU A 67 -9.86 5.15 1.06
CA LEU A 67 -9.24 6.46 0.82
C LEU A 67 -8.82 7.14 2.13
N GLU A 68 -9.71 7.10 3.13
CA GLU A 68 -9.46 7.65 4.47
C GLU A 68 -8.32 6.90 5.18
N GLY A 69 -8.28 5.57 5.08
CA GLY A 69 -7.22 4.75 5.68
C GLY A 69 -5.85 5.05 5.05
N CYS A 70 -5.80 5.24 3.72
CA CYS A 70 -4.58 5.63 3.02
C CYS A 70 -4.06 6.99 3.49
N GLN A 71 -4.95 7.99 3.55
CA GLN A 71 -4.59 9.32 4.05
C GLN A 71 -4.12 9.27 5.50
N GLY A 72 -4.80 8.50 6.36
CA GLY A 72 -4.40 8.28 7.75
C GLY A 72 -3.03 7.60 7.88
N PHE A 73 -2.73 6.63 7.02
CA PHE A 73 -1.42 5.98 6.96
C PHE A 73 -0.31 6.96 6.61
N VAL A 74 -0.50 7.76 5.55
CA VAL A 74 0.49 8.76 5.11
C VAL A 74 0.66 9.84 6.17
N ALA A 75 -0.43 10.31 6.78
CA ALA A 75 -0.37 11.27 7.88
C ALA A 75 0.42 10.70 9.08
N ALA A 76 0.18 9.44 9.46
CA ALA A 76 0.91 8.79 10.54
C ALA A 76 2.41 8.63 10.24
N TYR A 77 2.78 8.39 8.98
CA TYR A 77 4.16 8.36 8.54
C TYR A 77 4.85 9.72 8.78
N PHE A 78 4.25 10.80 8.30
CA PHE A 78 4.80 12.16 8.43
C PHE A 78 4.63 12.80 9.82
N GLN A 79 3.78 12.27 10.70
CA GLN A 79 3.75 12.69 12.10
C GLN A 79 4.99 12.24 12.88
N ARG A 80 5.70 11.21 12.40
CA ARG A 80 6.85 10.59 13.09
C ARG A 80 8.20 10.94 12.46
N GLU A 81 8.20 11.33 11.19
CA GLU A 81 9.36 11.89 10.51
C GLU A 81 9.23 13.41 10.49
N THR A 82 10.23 14.14 10.98
CA THR A 82 10.34 15.55 10.62
C THR A 82 10.54 15.60 9.11
N ALA A 83 9.61 16.25 8.41
CA ALA A 83 9.55 16.51 6.96
C ALA A 83 10.91 16.49 6.20
N VAL A 84 11.95 17.03 6.80
CA VAL A 84 13.28 17.24 6.19
C VAL A 84 14.08 15.95 5.87
N ASP A 85 13.71 14.78 6.39
CA ASP A 85 14.54 13.54 6.29
C ASP A 85 13.93 12.38 5.48
N ALA A 86 12.82 12.59 4.76
CA ALA A 86 12.21 11.50 4.00
C ALA A 86 13.10 11.08 2.81
N ASP A 87 13.75 9.92 2.92
CA ASP A 87 14.56 9.34 1.85
C ASP A 87 13.73 9.21 0.54
N PRO A 88 14.32 9.54 -0.64
CA PRO A 88 13.61 9.50 -1.91
C PRO A 88 12.93 8.16 -2.23
N ARG A 89 13.47 7.03 -1.74
CA ARG A 89 12.84 5.72 -1.95
C ARG A 89 11.58 5.58 -1.12
N SER A 90 11.59 6.05 0.13
CA SER A 90 10.39 6.07 0.98
C SER A 90 9.31 6.97 0.36
N LEU A 91 9.68 8.14 -0.16
CA LEU A 91 8.75 9.02 -0.89
C LEU A 91 8.16 8.34 -2.14
N ALA A 92 8.99 7.63 -2.92
CA ALA A 92 8.51 6.88 -4.07
C ALA A 92 7.54 5.76 -3.67
N MET A 93 7.80 5.05 -2.57
CA MET A 93 6.88 4.01 -2.05
C MET A 93 5.58 4.63 -1.56
N LEU A 94 5.61 5.77 -0.87
CA LEU A 94 4.40 6.48 -0.46
C LEU A 94 3.57 6.94 -1.66
N CYS A 95 4.22 7.44 -2.72
CA CYS A 95 3.52 7.77 -3.97
C CYS A 95 2.83 6.55 -4.57
N ALA A 96 3.53 5.41 -4.65
CA ALA A 96 2.96 4.17 -5.17
C ALA A 96 1.78 3.68 -4.31
N LEU A 97 1.90 3.76 -2.99
CA LEU A 97 0.82 3.39 -2.06
C LEU A 97 -0.42 4.25 -2.29
N VAL A 98 -0.24 5.56 -2.38
CA VAL A 98 -1.32 6.54 -2.61
C VAL A 98 -2.02 6.27 -3.94
N VAL A 99 -1.25 6.00 -5.01
CA VAL A 99 -1.81 5.64 -6.32
C VAL A 99 -2.59 4.32 -6.26
N ASN A 100 -2.08 3.29 -5.58
CA ASN A 100 -2.80 2.02 -5.40
C ASN A 100 -4.12 2.20 -4.64
N CYS A 101 -4.25 3.24 -3.83
CA CYS A 101 -5.49 3.60 -3.14
C CYS A 101 -6.41 4.50 -3.96
N GLY A 102 -6.06 4.84 -5.21
CA GLY A 102 -6.86 5.70 -6.08
C GLY A 102 -6.73 7.20 -5.79
N LEU A 103 -5.68 7.62 -5.09
CA LEU A 103 -5.39 9.01 -4.76
C LEU A 103 -4.26 9.55 -5.64
N THR A 104 -4.19 10.88 -5.78
CA THR A 104 -3.06 11.55 -6.42
C THR A 104 -2.02 11.91 -5.35
N PRO A 105 -0.72 11.64 -5.52
CA PRO A 105 0.30 12.02 -4.54
C PRO A 105 0.25 13.48 -4.10
N GLY A 106 0.00 14.39 -5.06
CA GLY A 106 -0.14 15.83 -4.81
C GLY A 106 -1.42 16.25 -4.07
N SER A 107 -2.40 15.36 -3.87
CA SER A 107 -3.62 15.65 -3.11
C SER A 107 -3.54 15.17 -1.65
N VAL A 108 -2.47 14.50 -1.24
CA VAL A 108 -2.32 13.97 0.13
C VAL A 108 -1.45 14.92 0.95
N PRO A 109 -1.97 15.52 2.04
CA PRO A 109 -1.19 16.37 2.94
C PRO A 109 0.04 15.63 3.50
N GLY A 110 1.14 16.35 3.72
CA GLY A 110 2.45 15.76 4.03
C GLY A 110 3.19 15.37 2.76
N LEU A 111 2.68 14.38 2.00
CA LEU A 111 3.34 13.93 0.76
C LEU A 111 3.44 15.04 -0.30
N ALA A 112 2.37 15.82 -0.48
CA ALA A 112 2.38 16.96 -1.40
C ALA A 112 3.42 18.03 -1.00
N SER A 113 3.64 18.22 0.31
CA SER A 113 4.65 19.17 0.82
C SER A 113 6.06 18.69 0.49
N GLU A 114 6.35 17.41 0.72
CA GLU A 114 7.64 16.80 0.39
C GLU A 114 7.94 16.84 -1.11
N LEU A 115 6.96 16.48 -1.93
CA LEU A 115 7.11 16.53 -3.39
C LEU A 115 7.33 17.95 -3.90
N ALA A 116 6.71 18.96 -3.28
CA ALA A 116 6.95 20.36 -3.62
C ALA A 116 8.39 20.82 -3.30
N MET A 117 9.00 20.30 -2.24
CA MET A 117 10.41 20.59 -1.91
C MET A 117 11.39 19.95 -2.89
N LEU A 118 11.01 18.87 -3.56
CA LEU A 118 11.84 18.21 -4.59
C LEU A 118 11.80 18.94 -5.94
N HIS A 119 10.84 19.83 -6.17
CA HIS A 119 10.85 20.67 -7.37
C HIS A 119 11.94 21.74 -7.23
N PRO A 120 12.98 21.75 -8.10
CA PRO A 120 13.88 22.90 -8.16
C PRO A 120 13.03 24.12 -8.54
N ALA A 121 13.20 25.22 -7.80
CA ALA A 121 12.65 26.50 -8.23
C ALA A 121 13.12 26.73 -9.66
N THR A 122 12.19 26.71 -10.62
CA THR A 122 12.49 27.04 -12.01
C THR A 122 12.93 28.51 -12.02
N ALA A 123 14.24 28.72 -12.05
CA ALA A 123 14.90 29.98 -12.35
C ALA A 123 15.13 30.09 -13.85
#